data_AF-A0AB36ZKB8-F1
#
_entry.id   AF-A0AB36ZKB8-F1
#
_cell.length_a   1.000
_cell.length_b   1.000
_cell.length_c   1.000
_cell.angle_alpha   90.00
_cell.angle_beta   90.00
_cell.angle_gamma   90.00
#
_symmetry.space_group_name_H-M   'P 1'
#
loop_
_entity.id
_entity.type
_entity.pdbx_description
1 polymer ?
#
loop_
_entity_poly.entity_id
_entity_poly.type
_entity_poly.pdbx_seq_one_letter_code
_entity_poly.pdbx_strand_id
1 'polypeptide(L)'
;MRVLGIDPGLTRCGVGIVDVSRDRRATLVHVTVLRTPPDDALERRLLALGDGLEALLDEHRPDAVAIERVFAQNNVSTVMGIAQISGVALVAAARRGLPVGMHTPSEVKAAVTGYGAADKRQVTAMIQRVLRLDAPPRPADAADALALAVCHAWRAPLAPFSGSAGAGADGAAGGTAAQRAWRAAEAASRTPVRASRLTR
;
A
#
# COMPACT_ATOMS: atom_id res chain seq x y z
N MET A 1 -5.54 -11.36 -12.72
CA MET A 1 -4.85 -11.05 -11.47
C MET A 1 -5.80 -10.28 -10.59
N ARG A 2 -6.09 -10.78 -9.40
CA ARG A 2 -6.85 -10.08 -8.37
C ARG A 2 -5.91 -9.34 -7.45
N VAL A 3 -6.12 -8.05 -7.25
CA VAL A 3 -5.28 -7.21 -6.39
C VAL A 3 -6.13 -6.55 -5.31
N LEU A 4 -5.69 -6.65 -4.07
CA LEU A 4 -6.26 -5.92 -2.94
C LEU A 4 -5.37 -4.70 -2.65
N GLY A 5 -5.90 -3.50 -2.88
CA GLY A 5 -5.28 -2.23 -2.54
C GLY A 5 -5.71 -1.74 -1.15
N ILE A 6 -4.75 -1.26 -0.37
CA ILE A 6 -4.93 -0.75 1.00
C ILE A 6 -4.41 0.68 1.04
N ASP A 7 -5.32 1.61 1.34
CA ASP A 7 -5.01 2.99 1.74
C ASP A 7 -5.06 3.08 3.28
N PRO A 8 -3.91 2.96 3.96
CA PRO A 8 -3.85 2.70 5.38
C PRO A 8 -4.15 3.96 6.21
N GLY A 9 -5.07 3.82 7.16
CA GLY A 9 -5.34 4.86 8.15
C GLY A 9 -6.02 4.30 9.38
N LEU A 10 -5.67 4.84 10.57
CA LEU A 10 -6.20 4.31 11.82
C LEU A 10 -7.71 4.56 11.95
N THR A 11 -8.22 5.73 11.55
CA THR A 11 -9.66 6.03 11.67
C THR A 11 -10.45 5.49 10.48
N ARG A 12 -9.83 5.52 9.30
CA ARG A 12 -10.40 5.10 8.03
C ARG A 12 -9.29 4.41 7.25
N CYS A 13 -9.46 3.12 7.00
CA CYS A 13 -8.56 2.32 6.18
C CYS A 13 -9.34 1.91 4.93
N GLY A 14 -8.97 2.49 3.78
CA GLY A 14 -9.60 2.19 2.50
C GLY A 14 -9.14 0.85 1.96
N VAL A 15 -10.08 0.00 1.52
CA VAL A 15 -9.76 -1.28 0.90
C VAL A 15 -10.51 -1.40 -0.41
N GLY A 16 -9.78 -1.66 -1.50
CA GLY A 16 -10.34 -1.82 -2.84
C GLY A 16 -9.78 -3.06 -3.51
N ILE A 17 -10.65 -3.86 -4.13
CA ILE A 17 -10.28 -5.11 -4.79
C ILE A 17 -10.70 -5.03 -6.25
N VAL A 18 -9.76 -5.31 -7.14
CA VAL A 18 -9.97 -5.31 -8.59
C VAL A 18 -9.43 -6.59 -9.20
N ASP A 19 -10.11 -7.05 -10.25
CA ASP A 19 -9.57 -8.03 -11.17
C ASP A 19 -9.01 -7.30 -12.38
N VAL A 20 -7.78 -7.63 -12.77
CA VAL A 20 -7.12 -7.09 -13.95
C VAL A 20 -6.72 -8.23 -14.89
N SER A 21 -7.17 -8.13 -16.14
CA SER A 21 -6.86 -9.05 -17.23
C SER A 21 -5.50 -8.76 -17.86
N ARG A 22 -5.02 -9.67 -18.71
CA ARG A 22 -3.74 -9.52 -19.43
C ARG A 22 -3.71 -8.30 -20.37
N ASP A 23 -4.86 -7.92 -20.93
CA ASP A 23 -5.01 -6.71 -21.75
C ASP A 23 -5.25 -5.44 -20.91
N ARG A 24 -4.93 -5.50 -19.60
CA ARG A 24 -5.00 -4.39 -18.64
C ARG A 24 -6.41 -3.86 -18.34
N ARG A 25 -7.48 -4.53 -18.77
CA ARG A 25 -8.84 -4.18 -18.36
C ARG A 25 -9.01 -4.49 -16.89
N ALA A 26 -9.51 -3.53 -16.14
CA ALA A 26 -9.78 -3.67 -14.71
C ALA A 26 -11.29 -3.70 -14.45
N THR A 27 -11.72 -4.55 -13.52
CA THR A 27 -13.10 -4.64 -13.06
C THR A 27 -13.14 -4.58 -11.54
N LEU A 28 -14.10 -3.83 -11.00
CA LEU A 28 -14.34 -3.76 -9.56
C LEU A 28 -14.83 -5.13 -9.04
N VAL A 29 -14.21 -5.61 -7.95
CA VAL A 29 -14.65 -6.82 -7.23
C VAL A 29 -15.31 -6.42 -5.91
N HIS A 30 -14.64 -5.59 -5.12
CA HIS A 30 -15.13 -5.14 -3.82
C HIS A 30 -14.51 -3.79 -3.48
N VAL A 31 -15.21 -2.99 -2.68
CA VAL A 31 -14.64 -1.80 -2.08
C VAL A 31 -15.31 -1.48 -0.76
N THR A 32 -14.53 -1.13 0.25
CA THR A 32 -15.01 -0.79 1.58
C THR A 32 -14.03 0.14 2.29
N VAL A 33 -14.46 0.67 3.44
CA VAL A 33 -13.60 1.40 4.37
C VAL A 33 -13.79 0.81 5.75
N LEU A 34 -12.73 0.20 6.28
CA LEU A 34 -12.68 -0.23 7.66
C LEU A 34 -12.54 1.01 8.56
N ARG A 35 -13.34 1.08 9.62
CA ARG A 35 -13.44 2.26 10.49
C ARG A 35 -13.21 1.87 11.92
N THR A 36 -12.50 2.73 12.65
CA THR A 36 -12.39 2.63 14.11
C THR A 36 -12.65 3.99 14.75
N PRO A 37 -13.24 4.03 15.96
CA PRO A 37 -13.37 5.26 16.73
C PRO A 37 -11.98 5.87 17.03
N PRO A 38 -11.80 7.19 16.92
CA PRO A 38 -10.53 7.83 17.22
C PRO A 38 -10.16 7.78 18.71
N ASP A 39 -11.17 7.64 19.59
CA ASP A 39 -11.01 7.63 21.05
C ASP A 39 -10.63 6.25 21.60
N ASP A 40 -10.70 5.20 20.76
CA ASP A 40 -10.25 3.86 21.14
C ASP A 40 -8.72 3.81 21.29
N ALA A 41 -8.26 2.99 22.22
CA ALA A 41 -6.83 2.72 22.39
C ALA A 41 -6.21 2.16 21.10
N LEU A 42 -4.97 2.56 20.80
CA LEU A 42 -4.29 2.27 19.54
C LEU A 42 -4.29 0.77 19.20
N GLU A 43 -3.95 -0.08 20.16
CA GLU A 43 -3.90 -1.53 20.01
C GLU A 43 -5.27 -2.14 19.69
N ARG A 44 -6.36 -1.56 20.21
CA ARG A 44 -7.73 -1.99 19.91
C ARG A 44 -8.12 -1.62 18.48
N ARG A 45 -7.69 -0.43 18.04
CA ARG A 45 -7.88 0.03 16.66
C ARG A 45 -7.10 -0.82 15.66
N LEU A 46 -5.84 -1.12 15.97
CA LEU A 46 -5.00 -1.99 15.15
C LEU A 46 -5.56 -3.42 15.07
N LEU A 47 -6.07 -3.96 16.19
CA LEU A 47 -6.75 -5.26 16.21
C LEU A 47 -7.97 -5.26 15.28
N ALA A 48 -8.90 -4.32 15.46
CA ALA A 48 -10.13 -4.25 14.65
C ALA A 48 -9.85 -4.08 13.15
N LEU A 49 -8.87 -3.25 12.80
CA LEU A 49 -8.45 -3.09 11.40
C LEU A 49 -7.75 -4.35 10.87
N GLY A 50 -6.90 -4.99 11.69
CA GLY A 50 -6.23 -6.24 11.35
C GLY A 50 -7.23 -7.36 11.06
N ASP A 51 -8.20 -7.56 11.95
CA ASP A 51 -9.26 -8.56 11.79
C ASP A 51 -10.08 -8.32 10.51
N GLY A 52 -10.42 -7.05 10.23
CA GLY A 52 -11.12 -6.68 9.00
C GLY A 52 -10.30 -6.95 7.73
N LEU A 53 -8.99 -6.69 7.76
CA LEU A 53 -8.09 -7.00 6.65
C LEU A 53 -7.93 -8.50 6.44
N GLU A 54 -7.75 -9.26 7.52
CA GLU A 54 -7.66 -10.73 7.49
C GLU A 54 -8.94 -11.33 6.88
N ALA A 55 -10.12 -10.85 7.28
CA ALA A 55 -11.41 -11.29 6.72
C ALA A 55 -11.50 -11.02 5.20
N LEU A 56 -11.13 -9.82 4.74
CA LEU A 56 -11.16 -9.48 3.32
C LEU A 56 -10.15 -10.30 2.49
N LEU A 57 -8.97 -10.59 3.06
CA LEU A 57 -7.98 -11.46 2.44
C LEU A 57 -8.50 -12.90 2.29
N ASP A 58 -9.20 -13.42 3.31
CA ASP A 58 -9.76 -14.78 3.30
C ASP A 58 -10.96 -14.93 2.38
N GLU A 59 -11.86 -13.93 2.37
CA GLU A 59 -13.05 -13.91 1.53
C GLU A 59 -12.70 -13.81 0.05
N HIS A 60 -11.83 -12.86 -0.31
CA HIS A 60 -11.60 -12.52 -1.72
C HIS A 60 -10.39 -13.21 -2.35
N ARG A 61 -9.49 -13.76 -1.53
CA ARG A 61 -8.29 -14.51 -1.95
C ARG A 61 -7.53 -13.81 -3.09
N PRO A 62 -7.01 -12.59 -2.87
CA PRO A 62 -6.28 -11.88 -3.91
C PRO A 62 -4.96 -12.58 -4.27
N ASP A 63 -4.44 -12.29 -5.47
CA ASP A 63 -3.13 -12.77 -5.92
C ASP A 63 -1.98 -11.90 -5.40
N ALA A 64 -2.27 -10.64 -5.05
CA ALA A 64 -1.29 -9.68 -4.53
C ALA A 64 -1.95 -8.60 -3.67
N VAL A 65 -1.14 -7.96 -2.82
CA VAL A 65 -1.55 -6.80 -2.02
C VAL A 65 -0.77 -5.56 -2.44
N ALA A 66 -1.46 -4.44 -2.58
CA ALA A 66 -0.89 -3.13 -2.85
C ALA A 66 -1.11 -2.22 -1.63
N ILE A 67 -0.06 -1.59 -1.11
CA ILE A 67 -0.16 -0.71 0.07
C ILE A 67 0.37 0.66 -0.30
N GLU A 68 -0.29 1.73 0.14
CA GLU A 68 0.26 3.07 0.01
C GLU A 68 1.56 3.23 0.83
N ARG A 69 2.60 3.77 0.19
CA ARG A 69 3.83 4.16 0.88
C ARG A 69 3.67 5.57 1.45
N VAL A 70 3.76 5.67 2.78
CA VAL A 70 3.72 6.95 3.48
C VAL A 70 5.10 7.56 3.62
N PHE A 71 5.20 8.87 3.37
CA PHE A 71 6.40 9.67 3.62
C PHE A 71 6.21 10.56 4.83
N ALA A 72 7.19 10.54 5.74
CA ALA A 72 7.25 11.52 6.82
C ALA A 72 7.75 12.85 6.25
N GLN A 73 6.88 13.87 6.20
CA GLN A 73 7.35 15.23 5.97
C GLN A 73 7.06 16.13 7.19
N ASN A 74 5.83 16.17 7.72
CA ASN A 74 5.49 17.20 8.72
C ASN A 74 4.68 16.74 9.95
N ASN A 75 4.31 15.47 10.11
CA ASN A 75 3.47 15.05 11.25
C ASN A 75 3.77 13.62 11.75
N VAL A 76 4.75 13.50 12.66
CA VAL A 76 5.32 12.22 13.11
C VAL A 76 4.28 11.31 13.77
N SER A 77 3.35 11.87 14.56
CA SER A 77 2.32 11.09 15.29
C SER A 77 1.35 10.39 14.34
N THR A 78 0.83 11.10 13.34
CA THR A 78 -0.06 10.51 12.32
C THR A 78 0.67 9.49 11.46
N VAL A 79 1.91 9.78 11.06
CA VAL A 79 2.71 8.87 10.24
C VAL A 79 3.03 7.58 10.99
N MET A 80 3.29 7.66 12.30
CA MET A 80 3.55 6.46 13.12
C MET A 80 2.34 5.53 13.13
N GLY A 81 1.15 6.08 13.34
CA GLY A 81 -0.10 5.31 13.32
C GLY A 81 -0.33 4.62 11.98
N ILE A 82 -0.07 5.34 10.87
CA ILE A 82 -0.18 4.74 9.53
C ILE A 82 0.87 3.65 9.32
N ALA A 83 2.12 3.87 9.73
CA ALA A 83 3.18 2.86 9.63
C ALA A 83 2.85 1.58 10.40
N GLN A 84 2.20 1.70 11.56
CA GLN A 84 1.77 0.55 12.37
C GLN A 84 0.69 -0.27 11.66
N ILE A 85 -0.38 0.36 11.15
CA ILE A 85 -1.41 -0.38 10.39
C ILE A 85 -0.85 -0.96 9.08
N SER A 86 0.07 -0.27 8.41
CA SER A 86 0.78 -0.84 7.25
C SER A 86 1.58 -2.07 7.63
N GLY A 87 2.21 -2.09 8.82
CA GLY A 87 2.88 -3.27 9.36
C GLY A 87 1.93 -4.45 9.59
N VAL A 88 0.74 -4.19 10.14
CA VAL A 88 -0.30 -5.22 10.32
C VAL A 88 -0.74 -5.79 8.96
N ALA A 89 -0.98 -4.94 7.97
CA ALA A 89 -1.34 -5.35 6.61
C ALA A 89 -0.24 -6.20 5.95
N LEU A 90 1.04 -5.83 6.13
CA LEU A 90 2.18 -6.59 5.64
C LEU A 90 2.24 -7.99 6.25
N VAL A 91 2.05 -8.11 7.57
CA VAL A 91 2.03 -9.41 8.26
C VAL A 91 0.86 -10.27 7.79
N ALA A 92 -0.34 -9.69 7.66
CA ALA A 92 -1.53 -10.39 7.18
C ALA A 92 -1.35 -10.95 5.76
N ALA A 93 -0.71 -10.18 4.86
CA ALA A 93 -0.38 -10.64 3.52
C ALA A 93 0.70 -11.74 3.53
N ALA A 94 1.77 -11.55 4.32
CA ALA A 94 2.88 -12.50 4.41
C ALA A 94 2.45 -13.87 4.96
N ARG A 95 1.52 -13.91 5.93
CA ARG A 95 0.92 -15.15 6.45
C ARG A 95 0.27 -16.00 5.37
N ARG A 96 -0.18 -15.39 4.27
CA ARG A 96 -0.81 -16.04 3.12
C ARG A 96 0.16 -16.26 1.95
N GLY A 97 1.44 -15.92 2.11
CA GLY A 97 2.43 -15.99 1.04
C GLY A 97 2.16 -15.02 -0.11
N LEU A 98 1.40 -13.95 0.12
CA LEU A 98 1.03 -13.01 -0.93
C LEU A 98 2.16 -12.00 -1.19
N PRO A 99 2.51 -11.74 -2.46
CA PRO A 99 3.42 -10.66 -2.79
C PRO A 99 2.79 -9.30 -2.44
N VAL A 100 3.60 -8.42 -1.84
CA VAL A 100 3.19 -7.06 -1.49
C VAL A 100 3.98 -6.03 -2.28
N GLY A 101 3.30 -5.10 -2.94
CA GLY A 101 3.91 -3.94 -3.58
C GLY A 101 3.52 -2.65 -2.87
N MET A 102 4.51 -1.82 -2.54
CA MET A 102 4.27 -0.50 -1.93
C MET A 102 4.43 0.62 -2.97
N HIS A 103 3.41 1.45 -3.12
CA HIS A 103 3.37 2.53 -4.13
C HIS A 103 3.20 3.89 -3.49
N THR A 104 3.93 4.87 -4.00
CA THR A 104 3.82 6.26 -3.59
C THR A 104 2.58 6.93 -4.20
N PRO A 105 2.03 7.99 -3.57
CA PRO A 105 0.92 8.74 -4.15
C PRO A 105 1.21 9.23 -5.57
N SER A 106 2.45 9.67 -5.84
CA SER A 106 2.87 10.13 -7.17
C SER A 106 2.91 9.01 -8.21
N GLU A 107 3.31 7.80 -7.82
CA GLU A 107 3.27 6.62 -8.70
C GLU A 107 1.84 6.23 -9.04
N VAL A 108 0.95 6.25 -8.04
CA VAL A 108 -0.49 5.97 -8.25
C VAL A 108 -1.09 6.98 -9.22
N LYS A 109 -0.87 8.27 -8.98
CA LYS A 109 -1.31 9.35 -9.87
C LYS A 109 -0.78 9.15 -11.29
N ALA A 110 0.53 8.97 -11.45
CA ALA A 110 1.15 8.78 -12.76
C ALA A 110 0.60 7.54 -13.49
N ALA A 111 0.38 6.43 -12.79
CA ALA A 111 -0.14 5.21 -13.39
C ALA A 111 -1.60 5.36 -13.85
N VAL A 112 -2.43 6.06 -13.08
CA VAL A 112 -3.87 6.18 -13.33
C VAL A 112 -4.20 7.29 -14.31
N THR A 113 -3.56 8.46 -14.19
CA THR A 113 -3.89 9.66 -14.99
C THR A 113 -2.89 9.95 -16.11
N GLY A 114 -1.73 9.30 -16.11
CA GLY A 114 -0.61 9.63 -17.00
C GLY A 114 0.27 10.79 -16.50
N TYR A 115 -0.09 11.44 -15.39
CA TYR A 115 0.67 12.56 -14.84
C TYR A 115 0.72 12.55 -13.30
N GLY A 116 1.93 12.56 -12.73
CA GLY A 116 2.16 12.35 -11.30
C GLY A 116 1.62 13.44 -10.36
N ALA A 117 1.35 14.65 -10.87
CA ALA A 117 0.82 15.76 -10.06
C ALA A 117 -0.71 15.95 -10.19
N ALA A 118 -1.42 14.95 -10.69
CA ALA A 118 -2.89 14.98 -10.74
C ALA A 118 -3.53 15.19 -9.36
N ASP A 119 -4.66 15.88 -9.34
CA ASP A 119 -5.44 16.10 -8.13
C ASP A 119 -6.34 14.88 -7.80
N LYS A 120 -6.91 14.87 -6.58
CA LYS A 120 -7.72 13.74 -6.08
C LYS A 120 -9.02 13.54 -6.88
N ARG A 121 -9.59 14.61 -7.44
CA ARG A 121 -10.81 14.54 -8.27
C ARG A 121 -10.50 13.89 -9.63
N GLN A 122 -9.37 14.24 -10.22
CA GLN A 122 -8.88 13.65 -11.46
C GLN A 122 -8.62 12.15 -11.30
N VAL A 123 -7.96 11.74 -10.20
CA VAL A 123 -7.76 10.31 -9.89
C VAL A 123 -9.12 9.60 -9.75
N THR A 124 -10.05 10.15 -8.98
CA THR A 124 -11.40 9.57 -8.79
C THR A 124 -12.15 9.39 -10.12
N ALA A 125 -12.17 10.41 -10.96
CA ALA A 125 -12.81 10.35 -12.28
C ALA A 125 -12.17 9.31 -13.19
N MET A 126 -10.84 9.19 -13.14
CA MET A 126 -10.12 8.18 -13.91
C MET A 126 -10.41 6.77 -13.41
N ILE A 127 -10.49 6.54 -12.09
CA ILE A 127 -10.88 5.24 -11.54
C ILE A 127 -12.31 4.87 -11.92
N GLN A 128 -13.25 5.82 -11.86
CA GLN A 128 -14.60 5.60 -12.36
C GLN A 128 -14.59 5.13 -13.82
N ARG A 129 -13.82 5.80 -14.69
CA ARG A 129 -13.72 5.45 -16.11
C ARG A 129 -13.05 4.10 -16.35
N VAL A 130 -11.93 3.84 -15.66
CA VAL A 130 -11.13 2.62 -15.80
C VAL A 130 -11.93 1.39 -15.36
N LEU A 131 -12.65 1.50 -14.25
CA LEU A 131 -13.48 0.44 -13.70
C LEU A 131 -14.91 0.42 -14.28
N ARG A 132 -15.24 1.36 -15.19
CA ARG A 132 -16.54 1.47 -15.87
C ARG A 132 -17.72 1.58 -14.89
N LEU A 133 -17.54 2.40 -13.85
CA LEU A 133 -18.57 2.61 -12.83
C LEU A 133 -19.55 3.70 -13.29
N ASP A 134 -20.85 3.48 -13.07
CA ASP A 134 -21.89 4.46 -13.40
C ASP A 134 -21.79 5.75 -12.59
N ALA A 135 -21.20 5.66 -11.39
CA ALA A 135 -20.97 6.77 -10.49
C ALA A 135 -19.56 6.71 -9.86
N PRO A 136 -19.03 7.84 -9.35
CA PRO A 136 -17.79 7.84 -8.60
C PRO A 136 -17.82 6.83 -7.44
N PRO A 137 -16.73 6.08 -7.19
CA PRO A 137 -16.67 5.13 -6.09
C PRO A 137 -16.87 5.85 -4.76
N ARG A 138 -17.71 5.28 -3.89
CA ARG A 138 -18.00 5.81 -2.55
C ARG A 138 -17.64 4.76 -1.51
N PRO A 139 -17.17 5.18 -0.32
CA PRO A 139 -16.89 6.56 0.13
C PRO A 139 -15.62 7.16 -0.50
N ALA A 140 -15.28 8.42 -0.23
CA ALA A 140 -14.16 9.11 -0.91
C ALA A 140 -12.79 8.37 -0.90
N ASP A 141 -12.49 7.60 0.16
CA ASP A 141 -11.24 6.83 0.28
C ASP A 141 -11.27 5.50 -0.52
N ALA A 142 -12.45 5.11 -1.02
CA ALA A 142 -12.61 3.99 -1.95
C ALA A 142 -11.81 4.20 -3.23
N ALA A 143 -11.77 5.45 -3.73
CA ALA A 143 -11.06 5.80 -4.95
C ALA A 143 -9.55 5.56 -4.82
N ASP A 144 -8.96 5.90 -3.67
CA ASP A 144 -7.52 5.81 -3.43
C ASP A 144 -7.09 4.34 -3.33
N ALA A 145 -7.84 3.53 -2.58
CA ALA A 145 -7.58 2.09 -2.47
C ALA A 145 -7.72 1.35 -3.82
N LEU A 146 -8.75 1.70 -4.61
CA LEU A 146 -8.91 1.16 -5.97
C LEU A 146 -7.79 1.64 -6.91
N ALA A 147 -7.36 2.89 -6.79
CA ALA A 147 -6.25 3.42 -7.57
C ALA A 147 -4.93 2.71 -7.26
N LEU A 148 -4.67 2.40 -5.99
CA LEU A 148 -3.52 1.60 -5.57
C LEU A 148 -3.54 0.20 -6.19
N ALA A 149 -4.68 -0.49 -6.14
CA ALA A 149 -4.82 -1.83 -6.70
C ALA A 149 -4.60 -1.84 -8.22
N VAL A 150 -5.20 -0.88 -8.94
CA VAL A 150 -5.02 -0.70 -10.39
C VAL A 150 -3.57 -0.34 -10.73
N CYS A 151 -2.97 0.60 -9.99
CA CYS A 151 -1.57 1.00 -10.15
C CYS A 151 -0.63 -0.21 -10.02
N HIS A 152 -0.83 -1.02 -8.99
CA HIS A 152 -0.03 -2.23 -8.77
C HIS A 152 -0.18 -3.21 -9.94
N ALA A 153 -1.40 -3.54 -10.34
CA ALA A 153 -1.64 -4.50 -11.42
C ALA A 153 -1.06 -4.04 -12.77
N TRP A 154 -1.05 -2.73 -13.04
CA TRP A 154 -0.49 -2.18 -14.28
C TRP A 154 1.04 -2.02 -14.27
N ARG A 155 1.66 -1.96 -13.09
CA ARG A 155 3.12 -1.85 -12.92
C ARG A 155 3.79 -3.21 -12.73
N ALA A 156 3.08 -4.18 -12.16
CA ALA A 156 3.57 -5.54 -12.04
C ALA A 156 3.77 -6.13 -13.45
N PRO A 157 4.96 -6.69 -13.76
CA PRO A 157 5.10 -7.57 -14.90
C PRO A 157 4.02 -8.64 -14.78
N LEU A 158 3.27 -8.93 -15.85
CA LEU A 158 2.35 -10.07 -15.89
C LEU A 158 3.17 -11.36 -15.83
N ALA A 159 3.63 -11.71 -14.63
CA ALA A 159 4.38 -12.93 -14.41
C ALA A 159 3.45 -14.13 -14.69
N PRO A 160 3.94 -15.17 -15.39
CA PRO A 160 3.20 -16.41 -15.44
C PRO A 160 3.08 -16.94 -14.02
N PHE A 161 1.85 -17.23 -13.60
CA PHE A 161 1.57 -17.87 -12.31
C PHE A 161 2.29 -19.22 -12.27
N SER A 162 3.45 -19.30 -11.62
CA SER A 162 4.06 -20.57 -11.26
C SER A 162 3.73 -20.84 -9.80
N GLY A 163 2.76 -21.71 -9.58
CA GLY A 163 2.61 -22.36 -8.28
C GLY A 163 3.84 -23.22 -8.00
N SER A 164 4.70 -22.75 -7.11
CA SER A 164 5.48 -23.55 -6.16
C SER A 164 6.40 -22.62 -5.38
N ALA A 165 6.30 -22.68 -4.05
CA ALA A 165 7.33 -22.17 -3.16
C ALA A 165 8.69 -22.77 -3.56
N GLY A 166 9.66 -21.92 -3.83
CA GLY A 166 11.04 -22.30 -4.12
C GLY A 166 11.94 -21.10 -3.89
N ALA A 167 12.70 -21.15 -2.80
CA ALA A 167 13.73 -20.19 -2.47
C ALA A 167 14.72 -20.04 -3.64
N GLY A 168 15.04 -18.80 -3.95
CA GLY A 168 16.00 -18.42 -4.97
C GLY A 168 16.38 -16.96 -4.81
N ALA A 169 17.00 -16.64 -3.68
CA ALA A 169 17.81 -15.45 -3.58
C ALA A 169 19.04 -15.69 -4.46
N ASP A 170 19.16 -14.95 -5.57
CA ASP A 170 20.42 -14.33 -6.01
C ASP A 170 20.23 -13.57 -7.33
N GLY A 171 20.70 -12.32 -7.36
CA GLY A 171 21.02 -11.62 -8.62
C GLY A 171 20.42 -10.23 -8.84
N ALA A 172 20.76 -9.24 -8.02
CA ALA A 172 20.90 -7.83 -8.47
C ALA A 172 21.65 -6.98 -7.42
N ALA A 173 22.95 -7.24 -7.30
CA ALA A 173 23.87 -6.41 -6.52
C ALA A 173 24.10 -5.07 -7.24
N GLY A 174 23.26 -4.09 -6.97
CA GLY A 174 23.41 -2.74 -7.51
C GLY A 174 22.15 -1.91 -7.34
N GLY A 175 21.84 -1.53 -6.09
CA GLY A 175 20.65 -0.72 -5.79
C GLY A 175 20.55 0.51 -6.69
N THR A 176 19.35 0.84 -7.13
CA THR A 176 19.01 1.98 -8.00
C THR A 176 19.55 3.31 -7.46
N ALA A 177 19.63 4.34 -8.31
CA ALA A 177 20.11 5.67 -7.92
C ALA A 177 19.35 6.25 -6.71
N ALA A 178 18.04 6.01 -6.63
CA ALA A 178 17.21 6.41 -5.49
C ALA A 178 17.58 5.66 -4.19
N GLN A 179 17.86 4.36 -4.28
CA GLN A 179 18.27 3.54 -3.12
C GLN A 179 19.67 3.95 -2.61
N ARG A 180 20.58 4.36 -3.49
CA ARG A 180 21.90 4.90 -3.09
C ARG A 180 21.77 6.26 -2.40
N ALA A 181 20.94 7.16 -2.93
CA ALA A 181 20.67 8.46 -2.33
C ALA A 181 20.06 8.33 -0.92
N TRP A 182 19.16 7.36 -0.73
CA TRP A 182 18.55 7.07 0.57
C TRP A 182 19.55 6.55 1.61
N ARG A 183 20.42 5.59 1.23
CA ARG A 183 21.47 5.08 2.14
C ARG A 183 22.46 6.16 2.58
N ALA A 184 22.80 7.08 1.66
CA ALA A 184 23.65 8.22 1.98
C ALA A 184 22.98 9.18 2.99
N ALA A 185 21.68 9.41 2.84
CA ALA A 185 20.90 10.24 3.77
C ALA A 185 20.76 9.58 5.16
N GLU A 186 20.57 8.25 5.23
CA GLU A 186 20.55 7.52 6.51
C GLU A 186 21.92 7.52 7.23
N ALA A 187 23.01 7.38 6.49
CA ALA A 187 24.35 7.43 7.07
C ALA A 187 24.65 8.82 7.67
N ALA A 188 24.19 9.88 7.01
CA ALA A 188 24.38 11.26 7.46
C ALA A 188 23.54 11.64 8.69
N SER A 189 22.42 10.96 8.93
CA SER A 189 21.51 11.26 10.05
C SER A 189 21.84 10.53 11.36
N ARG A 190 22.78 9.56 11.34
CA ARG A 190 23.25 8.89 12.57
C ARG A 190 24.25 9.78 13.31
N THR A 191 23.77 10.53 14.30
CA THR A 191 24.64 11.23 15.25
C THR A 191 25.44 10.21 16.08
N PRO A 192 26.78 10.32 16.17
CA PRO A 192 27.54 9.43 17.03
C PRO A 192 27.24 9.75 18.51
N VAL A 193 26.75 8.76 19.24
CA VAL A 193 26.62 8.83 20.70
C VAL A 193 28.03 8.99 21.28
N ARG A 194 28.35 10.19 21.78
CA ARG A 194 29.60 10.41 22.53
C ARG A 194 29.50 9.63 23.84
N ALA A 195 30.29 8.57 23.96
CA ALA A 195 30.53 7.90 25.24
C ALA A 195 31.19 8.91 26.19
N SER A 196 30.45 9.41 27.17
CA SER A 196 31.01 10.20 28.26
C SER A 196 31.88 9.29 29.14
N ARG A 197 33.18 9.58 29.17
CA ARG A 197 34.10 8.94 30.11
C ARG A 197 33.80 9.47 31.51
N LEU A 198 33.27 8.60 32.38
CA LEU A 198 33.26 8.79 33.82
C LEU A 198 34.71 8.74 34.33
N THR A 199 35.23 9.91 34.68
CA THR A 199 36.45 10.08 35.48
C THR A 199 36.22 9.55 36.90
N ARG A 200 37.15 8.73 37.40
CA ARG A 200 37.39 8.51 38.82
C ARG A 200 38.68 9.22 39.20
#